data_AF-A0A2S8IME5-F1
#
_entry.id   AF-A0A2S8IME5-F1
#
_cell.length_a   1.000
_cell.length_b   1.000
_cell.length_c   1.000
_cell.angle_alpha   90.00
_cell.angle_beta   90.00
_cell.angle_gamma   90.00
#
_symmetry.space_group_name_H-M   'P 1'
#
loop_
_entity.id
_entity.type
_entity.pdbx_description
1 polymer ?
#
loop_
_entity_poly.entity_id
_entity_poly.type
_entity_poly.pdbx_seq_one_letter_code
_entity_poly.pdbx_strand_id
1 'polypeptide(L)' 'MEGPNRVTFDAKRDCLHCPRLEACRADVAAVASGGDTPRSMIWAGVACRHDGTVIATDRELRVYYNQVEGQRAVERGSAA' A
#
# COMPACT_ATOMS: atom_id res chain seq x y z
N MET A 1 11.42 -16.24 9.34
CA MET A 1 11.76 -15.52 8.09
C MET A 1 10.79 -14.35 7.99
N GLU A 2 11.19 -13.20 8.51
CA GLU A 2 10.40 -11.96 8.45
C GLU A 2 10.54 -11.39 7.05
N GLY A 3 9.49 -11.54 6.23
CA GLY A 3 9.51 -11.06 4.86
C GLY A 3 9.41 -9.53 4.79
N PRO A 4 9.91 -8.90 3.71
CA PRO A 4 9.91 -7.45 3.49
C PRO A 4 8.52 -6.80 3.50
N ASN A 5 7.44 -7.59 3.50
CA ASN A 5 6.06 -7.14 3.55
C ASN A 5 5.56 -6.77 4.95
N ARG A 6 6.30 -7.11 6.02
CA ARG A 6 5.85 -6.90 7.40
C ARG A 6 5.53 -5.43 7.70
N VAL A 7 6.34 -4.49 7.21
CA VAL A 7 6.15 -3.04 7.43
C VAL A 7 4.83 -2.54 6.83
N THR A 8 4.47 -2.96 5.62
CA THR A 8 3.20 -2.59 4.99
C THR A 8 2.00 -3.20 5.72
N PHE A 9 2.10 -4.46 6.15
CA PHE A 9 1.03 -5.10 6.92
C PHE A 9 0.86 -4.48 8.32
N ASP A 10 1.96 -4.16 8.99
CA ASP A 10 1.94 -3.49 10.29
C ASP A 10 1.32 -2.08 10.15
N ALA A 11 1.74 -1.28 9.17
CA ALA A 11 1.15 0.04 8.91
C ALA A 11 -0.35 -0.03 8.55
N LYS A 12 -0.76 -1.03 7.78
CA LYS A 12 -2.20 -1.28 7.51
C LYS A 12 -2.95 -1.58 8.80
N ARG A 13 -2.40 -2.45 9.65
CA ARG A 13 -3.00 -2.81 10.94
C ARG A 13 -3.09 -1.59 11.87
N ASP A 14 -2.05 -0.76 11.91
CA ASP A 14 -2.03 0.46 12.72
C ASP A 14 -3.13 1.44 12.28
N CYS A 15 -3.35 1.60 10.97
CA CYS A 15 -4.50 2.37 10.48
C CYS A 15 -5.84 1.78 10.94
N LEU A 16 -6.00 0.45 10.90
CA LEU A 16 -7.24 -0.21 11.30
C LEU A 16 -7.54 -0.11 12.81
N HIS A 17 -6.50 0.08 13.63
CA HIS A 17 -6.65 0.36 15.07
C HIS A 17 -6.80 1.85 15.40
N CYS A 18 -6.73 2.73 14.40
CA CYS A 18 -6.86 4.17 14.61
C CYS A 18 -8.32 4.53 15.00
N PRO A 19 -8.56 5.20 16.14
CA PRO A 19 -9.90 5.63 16.54
C PRO A 19 -10.57 6.58 15.54
N ARG A 20 -9.77 7.24 14.70
CA ARG A 20 -10.22 8.18 13.66
C ARG A 20 -10.41 7.52 12.29
N LEU A 21 -10.37 6.19 12.20
CA LEU A 21 -10.41 5.48 10.92
C LEU A 21 -11.56 5.93 10.01
N GLU A 22 -12.78 6.03 10.54
CA GLU A 22 -13.95 6.44 9.75
C GLU A 22 -13.84 7.88 9.24
N ALA A 23 -13.36 8.81 10.06
CA ALA A 23 -13.10 10.18 9.63
C ALA A 23 -12.00 10.22 8.56
N CYS A 24 -10.93 9.45 8.75
CA CYS A 24 -9.83 9.34 7.78
C CYS A 24 -10.31 8.75 6.45
N ARG A 25 -11.23 7.79 6.46
CA ARG A 25 -11.88 7.26 5.23
C ARG A 25 -12.66 8.34 4.50
N ALA A 26 -13.41 9.17 5.23
CA ALA A 26 -14.16 10.28 4.63
C ALA A 26 -13.22 11.33 4.01
N ASP A 27 -12.14 11.69 4.70
CA ASP A 27 -11.12 12.62 4.18
C ASP A 27 -10.46 12.07 2.92
N VAL A 28 -10.10 10.77 2.91
CA VAL A 28 -9.54 10.10 1.72
C VAL A 28 -10.52 10.09 0.55
N ALA A 29 -11.80 9.82 0.81
CA ALA A 29 -12.82 9.84 -0.23
C ALA A 29 -12.98 11.25 -0.84
N ALA A 30 -12.95 12.29 0.00
CA ALA A 30 -12.99 13.67 -0.46
C ALA A 30 -11.77 14.03 -1.32
N VAL A 31 -10.57 13.67 -0.88
CA VAL A 31 -9.31 13.89 -1.63
C VAL A 31 -9.33 13.15 -2.97
N ALA A 32 -9.76 11.89 -3.00
CA ALA A 32 -9.89 11.10 -4.23
C ALA A 32 -10.92 11.71 -5.20
N SER A 33 -12.04 12.21 -4.69
CA SER A 33 -13.05 12.90 -5.51
C SER A 33 -12.54 14.21 -6.12
N GLY A 34 -11.54 14.84 -5.50
CA GLY A 34 -10.83 16.02 -6.02
C GLY A 34 -9.81 15.71 -7.12
N GLY A 35 -9.61 14.44 -7.49
CA GLY A 35 -8.66 14.02 -8.52
C GLY A 35 -7.26 13.67 -7.99
N ASP A 36 -6.98 13.91 -6.71
CA ASP A 36 -5.74 13.54 -6.06
C ASP A 36 -5.86 12.14 -5.46
N THR A 37 -5.78 11.11 -6.31
CA THR A 37 -5.79 9.73 -5.79
C THR A 37 -4.47 9.46 -5.07
N PRO A 38 -4.51 8.98 -3.81
CA PRO A 38 -3.29 8.67 -3.08
C PRO A 38 -2.46 7.59 -3.79
N ARG A 39 -1.16 7.86 -3.98
CA ARG A 39 -0.22 6.95 -4.67
C ARG A 39 0.82 6.41 -3.70
N SER A 40 1.22 5.15 -3.91
CA SER A 40 2.43 4.56 -3.29
C SER A 40 2.44 4.50 -1.75
N MET A 41 1.27 4.50 -1.10
CA MET A 41 1.16 4.62 0.37
C MET A 41 -0.09 3.91 0.87
N ILE A 42 -0.18 3.71 2.20
CA ILE A 42 -1.39 3.23 2.88
C ILE A 42 -2.20 4.41 3.39
N TRP A 43 -3.47 4.48 3.01
CA TRP A 43 -4.42 5.52 3.40
C TRP A 43 -5.65 4.88 4.01
N ALA A 44 -5.99 5.25 5.24
CA ALA A 44 -7.15 4.71 5.96
C ALA A 44 -7.23 3.16 5.95
N GLY A 45 -6.07 2.49 6.02
CA GLY A 45 -5.98 1.01 5.97
C GLY A 45 -6.05 0.40 4.57
N VAL A 46 -6.03 1.23 3.52
CA VAL A 46 -6.06 0.80 2.12
C VAL A 46 -4.71 1.09 1.49
N ALA A 47 -4.10 0.09 0.86
CA ALA A 47 -2.83 0.29 0.16
C ALA A 47 -3.10 0.72 -1.28
N CYS A 48 -2.36 1.73 -1.76
CA CYS A 48 -2.46 2.22 -3.13
C CYS A 48 -1.16 1.96 -3.90
N ARG A 49 -1.31 1.55 -5.16
CA ARG A 49 -0.21 1.38 -6.11
C ARG A 49 0.35 2.73 -6.56
N HIS A 50 1.46 2.70 -7.30
CA HIS A 50 2.07 3.88 -7.90
C HIS A 50 1.15 4.59 -8.92
N ASP A 51 0.30 3.85 -9.61
CA ASP A 51 -0.67 4.37 -10.59
C ASP A 51 -1.96 4.91 -9.93
N GLY A 52 -2.06 4.85 -8.59
CA GLY A 52 -3.26 5.24 -7.84
C GLY A 52 -4.30 4.13 -7.72
N THR A 53 -4.07 2.95 -8.31
CA THR A 53 -5.00 1.82 -8.16
C THR A 53 -5.00 1.33 -6.72
N VAL A 54 -6.20 1.18 -6.15
CA VAL A 54 -6.41 0.61 -4.82
C VAL A 54 -6.15 -0.90 -4.83
N ILE A 55 -5.38 -1.36 -3.85
CA ILE A 55 -5.20 -2.78 -3.55
C ILE A 55 -6.27 -3.17 -2.52
N ALA A 56 -7.30 -3.86 -2.99
CA ALA A 56 -8.48 -4.18 -2.19
C ALA A 56 -8.22 -5.28 -1.15
N THR A 57 -7.31 -6.22 -1.43
CA THR A 57 -7.11 -7.41 -0.60
C THR A 57 -5.67 -7.61 -0.14
N ASP A 58 -5.50 -8.25 1.02
CA ASP A 58 -4.18 -8.64 1.55
C ASP A 58 -3.44 -9.61 0.63
N ARG A 59 -4.19 -10.42 -0.12
CA ARG A 59 -3.62 -11.33 -1.12
C ARG A 59 -3.00 -10.55 -2.27
N GLU A 60 -3.71 -9.58 -2.83
CA GLU A 60 -3.18 -8.71 -3.89
C GLU A 60 -2.00 -7.87 -3.39
N LEU A 61 -2.05 -7.42 -2.14
CA LEU A 61 -0.96 -6.68 -1.50
C LEU A 61 0.32 -7.53 -1.45
N ARG A 62 0.19 -8.78 -1.01
CA ARG A 62 1.32 -9.72 -0.96
C ARG A 62 1.88 -10.01 -2.35
N VAL A 63 1.03 -10.21 -3.35
CA VAL A 63 1.46 -10.45 -4.73
C VAL A 63 2.20 -9.23 -5.29
N TYR A 64 1.64 -8.03 -5.11
CA TYR A 64 2.22 -6.78 -5.59
C TYR A 64 3.63 -6.54 -5.03
N TYR A 65 3.80 -6.59 -3.70
CA TYR A 65 5.11 -6.35 -3.11
C TYR A 65 6.11 -7.46 -3.42
N ASN A 66 5.68 -8.72 -3.49
CA ASN A 66 6.57 -9.81 -3.93
C ASN A 66 7.05 -9.62 -5.37
N GLN A 67 6.21 -9.11 -6.27
CA GLN A 67 6.58 -8.79 -7.66
C GLN A 67 7.57 -7.62 -7.73
N VAL A 68 7.31 -6.53 -7.00
CA VAL A 68 8.20 -5.36 -6.96
C VAL A 68 9.58 -5.73 -6.42
N GLU A 69 9.64 -6.55 -5.37
CA GLU A 69 10.92 -7.02 -4.82
C GLU A 69 11.64 -7.99 -5.77
N GLY A 70 10.89 -8.87 -6.45
CA GLY A 70 11.44 -9.71 -7.52
C GLY A 70 12.07 -8.90 -8.65
N GLN A 71 11.40 -7.82 -9.08
CA GLN A 71 11.93 -6.89 -10.08
C GLN A 71 13.19 -6.17 -9.58
N ARG A 72 13.20 -5.67 -8.34
CA ARG A 72 14.38 -5.04 -7.73
C ARG A 72 15.57 -5.99 -7.61
N ALA A 73 15.33 -7.27 -7.31
CA ALA A 73 16.39 -8.27 -7.26
C ALA A 73 16.98 -8.53 -8.65
N VAL A 74 16.14 -8.59 -9.69
CA VAL A 74 16.57 -8.74 -11.09
C VAL A 74 17.36 -7.52 -11.59
N GLU A 75 16.90 -6.30 -11.26
CA GLU A 75 17.59 -5.05 -11.62
C GLU A 75 18.97 -4.96 -10.97
N ARG A 76 19.09 -5.30 -9.68
CA ARG A 76 20.39 -5.33 -8.98
C ARG A 76 21.33 -6.40 -9.54
N GLY A 77 20.80 -7.54 -10.00
CA GLY A 77 21.60 -8.59 -10.64
C GLY A 77 22.02 -8.26 -12.08
N SER A 78 21.32 -7.36 -12.75
CA SER A 78 21.61 -6.94 -14.13
C SER A 78 22.57 -5.75 -14.22
N ALA A 79 22.92 -5.12 -13.09
CA ALA A 79 23.87 -4.01 -13.00
C ALA A 79 25.32 -4.47 -12.73
N ALA A 80 25.65 -5.74 -13.00
CA ALA A 80 26.97 -6.33 -12.79
C ALA A 80 27.73 -6.57 -14.10
#